data_AF-A0A3B8P665-F1
#
_entry.id   AF-A0A3B8P665-F1
#
_cell.length_a   1.000
_cell.length_b   1.000
_cell.length_c   1.000
_cell.angle_alpha   90.00
_cell.angle_beta   90.00
_cell.angle_gamma   90.00
#
_symmetry.space_group_name_H-M   'P 1'
#
loop_
_entity.id
_entity.type
_entity.pdbx_description
1 polymer ?
#
loop_
_entity_poly.entity_id
_entity_poly.type
_entity_poly.pdbx_seq_one_letter_code
_entity_poly.pdbx_strand_id
1 'polypeptide(L)'
;MNKLVVSLLLTLGVAGAATAAQPIVGDAAAGQAKTAVCGACHNPDGNSLAPNFPKLAGQGPRYLEKQLLDIKSGKRTVLEMAGMLDAYSEQDLADIAAYFASQKPSVGAADPKLV
;
A
#
# COMPACT_ATOMS: atom_id res chain seq x y z
N MET A 1 6.55 57.00 42.03
CA MET A 1 5.24 56.53 41.51
C MET A 1 5.37 56.37 40.00
N ASN A 2 5.98 55.28 39.53
CA ASN A 2 5.29 54.10 38.94
C ASN A 2 4.23 54.55 37.91
N LYS A 3 4.42 54.39 36.60
CA LYS A 3 4.43 53.09 35.89
C LYS A 3 5.15 53.24 34.54
N LEU A 4 6.39 52.78 34.46
CA LEU A 4 7.15 52.59 33.21
C LEU A 4 7.42 51.09 33.01
N VAL A 5 6.39 50.23 33.16
CA VAL A 5 6.50 48.78 32.90
C VAL A 5 5.12 48.21 32.59
N VAL A 6 4.66 48.28 31.33
CA VAL A 6 3.66 47.35 30.76
C VAL A 6 3.98 47.26 29.26
N SER A 7 5.02 46.50 28.89
CA SER A 7 4.85 45.17 28.26
C SER A 7 4.14 45.31 26.90
N LEU A 8 4.83 45.54 25.78
CA LEU A 8 5.60 44.53 25.02
C LEU A 8 5.06 43.11 25.25
N LEU A 9 4.65 42.45 24.15
CA LEU A 9 4.04 41.10 24.03
C LEU A 9 2.53 41.12 23.76
N LEU A 10 2.12 41.70 22.64
CA LEU A 10 0.90 41.24 21.97
C LEU A 10 1.25 39.93 21.24
N THR A 11 1.11 38.86 22.01
CA THR A 11 1.08 37.44 21.69
C THR A 11 0.92 37.10 20.20
N LEU A 12 2.03 36.61 19.63
CA LEU A 12 2.04 35.78 18.43
C LEU A 12 1.41 34.43 18.80
N GLY A 13 0.09 34.33 18.64
CA GLY A 13 -0.65 33.07 18.81
C GLY A 13 -0.41 32.15 17.63
N VAL A 14 0.74 31.47 17.59
CA VAL A 14 0.94 30.34 16.67
C VAL A 14 0.12 29.19 17.20
N ALA A 15 -1.09 29.04 16.67
CA ALA A 15 -1.87 27.82 16.81
C ALA A 15 -1.10 26.68 16.13
N GLY A 16 -0.49 25.81 16.94
CA GLY A 16 0.08 24.57 16.46
C GLY A 16 -1.03 23.65 15.96
N ALA A 17 -1.30 23.67 14.66
CA ALA A 17 -2.10 22.64 14.02
C ALA A 17 -1.29 21.35 14.06
N ALA A 18 -1.69 20.41 14.92
CA ALA A 18 -1.21 19.04 14.84
C ALA A 18 -1.61 18.50 13.46
N THR A 19 -0.64 18.34 12.56
CA THR A 19 -0.87 17.68 11.27
C THR A 19 -1.07 16.19 11.56
N ALA A 20 -2.31 15.76 11.75
CA ALA A 20 -2.65 14.35 11.65
C ALA A 20 -2.24 13.91 10.24
N ALA A 21 -1.35 12.92 10.12
CA ALA A 21 -0.99 12.37 8.83
C ALA A 21 -2.27 11.89 8.13
N GLN A 22 -2.54 12.42 6.94
CA GLN A 22 -3.66 11.98 6.13
C GLN A 22 -3.56 10.46 5.88
N PRO A 23 -4.70 9.74 5.91
CA PRO A 23 -4.70 8.33 5.60
C PRO A 23 -4.21 8.11 4.17
N ILE A 24 -3.28 7.17 3.98
CA ILE A 24 -2.86 6.69 2.66
C ILE A 24 -4.06 5.96 2.03
N VAL A 25 -4.49 6.45 0.86
CA VAL A 25 -5.57 5.85 0.07
C VAL A 25 -4.99 5.51 -1.29
N GLY A 26 -5.06 4.23 -1.67
CA GLY A 26 -4.52 3.78 -2.95
C GLY A 26 -5.37 4.20 -4.14
N ASP A 27 -4.70 4.57 -5.24
CA ASP A 27 -5.29 4.82 -6.55
C ASP A 27 -4.98 3.65 -7.51
N ALA A 28 -6.02 2.93 -7.93
CA ALA A 28 -5.87 1.78 -8.83
C ALA A 28 -5.30 2.14 -10.21
N ALA A 29 -5.59 3.33 -10.75
CA ALA A 29 -5.07 3.77 -12.04
C ALA A 29 -3.57 4.09 -11.94
N ALA A 30 -3.15 4.77 -10.86
CA ALA A 30 -1.74 4.98 -10.55
C ALA A 30 -1.01 3.65 -10.31
N GLY A 31 -1.68 2.69 -9.66
CA GLY A 31 -1.17 1.36 -9.38
C GLY A 31 -0.92 0.55 -10.65
N GLN A 32 -1.83 0.61 -11.62
CA GLN A 32 -1.68 -0.11 -12.90
C GLN A 32 -0.35 0.20 -13.61
N ALA A 33 0.09 1.46 -13.58
CA ALA A 33 1.34 1.87 -14.22
C ALA A 33 2.59 1.31 -13.51
N LYS A 34 2.44 0.81 -12.28
CA LYS A 34 3.51 0.37 -11.38
C LYS A 34 3.65 -1.16 -11.31
N THR A 35 2.73 -1.92 -11.91
CA THR A 35 2.62 -3.38 -11.75
C THR A 35 3.22 -4.22 -12.87
N ALA A 36 3.93 -3.61 -13.82
CA ALA A 36 4.48 -4.31 -14.99
C ALA A 36 5.33 -5.54 -14.61
N VAL A 37 6.24 -5.38 -13.63
CA VAL A 37 7.08 -6.50 -13.15
C VAL A 37 6.28 -7.55 -12.37
N CYS A 38 5.25 -7.12 -11.64
CA CYS A 38 4.38 -7.99 -10.84
C CYS A 38 3.66 -9.01 -11.72
N GLY A 39 3.28 -8.58 -12.93
CA GLY A 39 2.57 -9.40 -13.90
C GLY A 39 3.37 -10.61 -14.41
N ALA A 40 4.70 -10.62 -14.29
CA ALA A 40 5.52 -11.75 -14.72
C ALA A 40 5.27 -13.03 -13.89
N CYS A 41 4.89 -12.87 -12.61
CA CYS A 41 4.60 -13.99 -11.70
C CYS A 41 3.11 -14.08 -11.35
N HIS A 42 2.45 -12.92 -11.20
CA HIS A 42 1.06 -12.85 -10.74
C HIS A 42 0.04 -12.66 -11.87
N ASN A 43 0.50 -12.59 -13.13
CA ASN A 43 -0.24 -12.12 -14.30
C ASN A 43 -0.68 -10.65 -14.23
N PRO A 44 -0.85 -9.97 -15.38
CA PRO A 44 -1.24 -8.54 -15.40
C PRO A 44 -2.55 -8.24 -14.67
N ASP A 45 -3.47 -9.19 -14.64
CA ASP A 45 -4.77 -9.10 -13.97
C ASP A 45 -4.75 -9.67 -12.54
N GLY A 46 -3.60 -10.14 -12.04
CA GLY A 46 -3.47 -10.76 -10.72
C GLY A 46 -4.01 -12.20 -10.63
N ASN A 47 -4.43 -12.81 -11.74
CA ASN A 47 -4.88 -14.21 -11.78
C ASN A 47 -3.76 -15.13 -12.26
N SER A 48 -2.77 -15.38 -11.40
CA SER A 48 -1.68 -16.30 -11.76
C SER A 48 -2.22 -17.68 -12.16
N LEU A 49 -1.66 -18.23 -13.24
CA LEU A 49 -1.91 -19.59 -13.72
C LEU A 49 -0.94 -20.60 -13.08
N ALA A 50 0.19 -20.13 -12.57
CA ALA A 50 1.17 -20.98 -11.91
C ALA A 50 0.72 -21.23 -10.46
N PRO A 51 0.62 -22.49 -10.00
CA PRO A 51 0.08 -22.81 -8.68
C PRO A 51 0.95 -22.28 -7.52
N ASN A 52 2.24 -22.02 -7.77
CA ASN A 52 3.18 -21.53 -6.75
C ASN A 52 3.10 -20.01 -6.55
N PHE A 53 2.51 -19.26 -7.48
CA PHE A 53 2.35 -17.82 -7.34
C PHE A 53 0.90 -17.51 -6.94
N PRO A 54 0.69 -16.82 -5.81
CA PRO A 54 -0.65 -16.55 -5.34
C PRO A 54 -1.39 -15.61 -6.30
N LYS A 55 -2.70 -15.82 -6.42
CA LYS A 55 -3.60 -14.86 -7.07
C LYS A 55 -3.75 -13.63 -6.19
N LEU A 56 -3.61 -12.45 -6.79
CA LEU A 56 -3.77 -11.15 -6.15
C LEU A 56 -5.13 -10.52 -6.50
N ALA A 57 -5.73 -10.93 -7.61
CA ALA A 57 -6.98 -10.38 -8.12
C ALA A 57 -8.11 -10.46 -7.09
N GLY A 58 -8.76 -9.32 -6.81
CA GLY A 58 -9.92 -9.25 -5.91
C GLY A 58 -9.61 -9.47 -4.43
N GLN A 59 -8.33 -9.57 -4.05
CA GLN A 59 -7.93 -9.65 -2.65
C GLN A 59 -8.13 -8.30 -1.95
N GLY A 60 -8.36 -8.32 -0.63
CA GLY A 60 -8.60 -7.09 0.12
C GLY A 60 -7.43 -6.10 0.01
N PRO A 61 -7.69 -4.80 -0.29
CA PRO A 61 -6.62 -3.83 -0.55
C PRO A 61 -5.73 -3.62 0.68
N ARG A 62 -6.32 -3.53 1.88
CA ARG A 62 -5.56 -3.44 3.14
C ARG A 62 -4.70 -4.67 3.42
N TYR A 63 -5.16 -5.85 3.00
CA TYR A 63 -4.37 -7.07 3.16
C TYR A 63 -3.17 -7.04 2.21
N LEU A 64 -3.39 -6.72 0.94
CA LEU A 64 -2.34 -6.62 -0.07
C LEU A 64 -1.28 -5.58 0.32
N GLU A 65 -1.72 -4.37 0.70
CA GLU A 65 -0.85 -3.30 1.18
C GLU A 65 0.00 -3.77 2.37
N LYS A 66 -0.63 -4.38 3.38
CA LYS A 66 0.09 -4.95 4.51
C LYS A 66 1.13 -5.98 4.08
N GLN A 67 0.80 -6.88 3.15
CA GLN A 67 1.75 -7.89 2.69
C GLN A 67 2.94 -7.24 1.97
N LEU A 68 2.69 -6.25 1.12
CA LEU A 68 3.73 -5.52 0.41
C LEU A 68 4.65 -4.79 1.40
N LEU A 69 4.09 -4.12 2.42
CA LEU A 69 4.86 -3.47 3.47
C LEU A 69 5.69 -4.47 4.28
N ASP A 70 5.11 -5.61 4.67
CA ASP A 70 5.82 -6.64 5.42
C ASP A 70 6.96 -7.28 4.60
N ILE A 71 6.76 -7.46 3.29
CA ILE A 71 7.81 -7.98 2.38
C ILE A 71 8.91 -6.93 2.23
N LYS A 72 8.55 -5.67 1.95
CA LYS A 72 9.51 -4.55 1.82
C LYS A 72 10.35 -4.39 3.09
N SER A 73 9.73 -4.47 4.27
CA SER A 73 10.44 -4.30 5.55
C SER A 73 11.20 -5.55 6.00
N GLY A 74 11.11 -6.67 5.26
CA GLY A 74 11.69 -7.95 5.65
C GLY A 74 10.99 -8.68 6.81
N LYS A 75 9.82 -8.20 7.27
CA LYS A 75 9.00 -8.91 8.28
C LYS A 75 8.43 -10.21 7.71
N ARG A 76 8.19 -10.23 6.40
CA ARG A 76 7.81 -11.43 5.64
C ARG A 76 8.85 -11.69 4.56
N THR A 77 9.64 -12.75 4.74
CA THR A 77 10.62 -13.15 3.72
C THR A 77 9.92 -13.86 2.55
N VAL A 78 10.13 -13.32 1.34
CA VAL A 78 9.75 -13.95 0.06
C VAL A 78 10.95 -13.78 -0.87
N LEU A 79 11.72 -14.85 -1.08
CA LEU A 79 13.01 -14.78 -1.77
C LEU A 79 12.86 -14.30 -3.22
N GLU A 80 11.78 -14.72 -3.87
CA GLU A 80 11.43 -14.34 -5.24
C GLU A 80 11.12 -12.85 -5.39
N MET A 81 10.78 -12.14 -4.30
CA MET A 81 10.46 -10.71 -4.29
C MET A 81 11.55 -9.85 -3.63
N ALA A 82 12.70 -10.43 -3.28
CA ALA A 82 13.77 -9.72 -2.58
C ALA A 82 14.24 -8.49 -3.39
N GLY A 83 14.24 -7.31 -2.76
CA GLY A 83 14.64 -6.04 -3.37
C GLY A 83 13.66 -5.45 -4.39
N MET A 84 12.63 -6.19 -4.81
CA MET A 84 11.67 -5.70 -5.82
C MET A 84 10.84 -4.53 -5.31
N LEU A 85 10.60 -4.45 -4.00
CA LEU A 85 9.76 -3.42 -3.39
C LEU A 85 10.55 -2.19 -2.92
N ASP A 86 11.87 -2.18 -3.05
CA ASP A 86 12.74 -1.17 -2.42
C ASP A 86 12.52 0.23 -2.99
N ALA A 87 12.28 0.32 -4.30
CA ALA A 87 12.05 1.58 -5.02
C ALA A 87 10.64 2.17 -4.83
N TYR A 88 9.69 1.41 -4.27
CA TYR A 88 8.29 1.85 -4.15
C TYR A 88 8.05 2.55 -2.80
N SER A 89 7.41 3.72 -2.83
CA SER A 89 6.94 4.41 -1.63
C SER A 89 5.74 3.69 -0.99
N GLU A 90 5.36 4.04 0.23
CA GLU A 90 4.15 3.50 0.86
C GLU A 90 2.90 3.79 0.03
N GLN A 91 2.80 4.99 -0.56
CA GLN A 91 1.72 5.34 -1.47
C GLN A 91 1.71 4.45 -2.73
N ASP A 92 2.88 4.16 -3.31
CA ASP A 92 2.95 3.26 -4.45
C ASP A 92 2.46 1.85 -4.11
N LEU A 93 2.79 1.36 -2.91
CA LEU A 93 2.32 0.05 -2.45
C LEU A 93 0.81 0.04 -2.21
N ALA A 94 0.24 1.12 -1.70
CA ALA A 94 -1.21 1.29 -1.57
C ALA A 94 -1.89 1.34 -2.94
N ASP A 95 -1.31 2.03 -3.92
CA ASP A 95 -1.81 2.10 -5.30
C ASP A 95 -1.78 0.72 -5.97
N ILE A 96 -0.67 -0.02 -5.85
CA ILE A 96 -0.52 -1.39 -6.35
C ILE A 96 -1.56 -2.32 -5.70
N ALA A 97 -1.75 -2.19 -4.39
CA ALA A 97 -2.76 -2.95 -3.66
C ALA A 97 -4.18 -2.64 -4.15
N ALA A 98 -4.50 -1.36 -4.38
CA ALA A 98 -5.78 -0.93 -4.93
C ALA A 98 -6.01 -1.49 -6.33
N TYR A 99 -4.99 -1.49 -7.19
CA TYR A 99 -5.07 -2.05 -8.54
C TYR A 99 -5.41 -3.54 -8.54
N PHE A 100 -4.69 -4.36 -7.77
CA PHE A 100 -4.97 -5.80 -7.75
C PHE A 100 -6.30 -6.12 -7.04
N ALA A 101 -6.65 -5.36 -6.02
CA ALA A 101 -7.95 -5.49 -5.35
C ALA A 101 -9.14 -5.17 -6.27
N SER A 102 -8.97 -4.26 -7.25
CA SER A 102 -10.02 -3.94 -8.21
C SER A 102 -10.19 -4.97 -9.33
N GLN A 103 -9.26 -5.92 -9.46
CA GLN A 103 -9.34 -6.94 -10.52
C GLN A 103 -10.42 -7.98 -10.21
N LYS A 104 -10.98 -8.57 -11.27
CA LYS A 104 -11.96 -9.66 -11.13
C LYS A 104 -11.25 -10.96 -10.72
N PRO A 105 -11.59 -11.55 -9.56
CA PRO A 105 -10.99 -12.82 -9.16
C PRO A 105 -11.47 -13.95 -10.08
N SER A 106 -10.55 -14.82 -10.46
CA SER A 106 -10.90 -16.11 -11.07
C SER A 106 -11.26 -17.13 -9.99
N VAL A 107 -12.32 -17.91 -10.21
CA VAL A 107 -12.66 -19.03 -9.33
C VAL A 107 -11.52 -20.05 -9.33
N GLY A 108 -11.18 -20.55 -8.14
CA GLY A 108 -10.29 -21.69 -8.03
C GLY A 108 -10.96 -22.93 -8.64
N ALA A 109 -10.21 -23.73 -9.39
CA ALA A 109 -10.65 -25.07 -9.74
C ALA A 109 -10.28 -25.98 -8.55
N ALA A 110 -11.23 -26.19 -7.64
CA ALA A 110 -11.12 -27.33 -6.72
C ALA A 110 -11.44 -28.59 -7.53
N ASP A 111 -10.63 -29.65 -7.38
CA ASP A 111 -11.02 -30.96 -7.92
C ASP A 111 -12.32 -31.38 -7.21
N PRO A 112 -13.44 -31.56 -7.93
CA PRO A 112 -14.70 -31.97 -7.32
C PRO A 112 -14.61 -33.30 -6.56
N LYS A 113 -13.56 -34.10 -6.81
CA LYS A 113 -13.32 -35.37 -6.10
C LYS A 113 -12.65 -35.19 -4.74
N LEU A 114 -12.12 -34.00 -4.44
CA LEU A 114 -11.37 -33.69 -3.21
C LEU A 114 -12.14 -32.75 -2.26
N VAL A 115 -13.39 -32.42 -2.58
CA VAL A 115 -14.28 -31.55 -1.78
C VAL A 115 -15.56 -32.25 -1.39
#